data_AF-A0A495VNJ8-F1
#
_entry.id   AF-A0A495VNJ8-F1
#
_cell.length_a   1.000
_cell.length_b   1.000
_cell.length_c   1.000
_cell.angle_alpha   90.00
_cell.angle_beta   90.00
_cell.angle_gamma   90.00
#
_symmetry.space_group_name_H-M   'P 1'
#
loop_
_entity.id
_entity.type
_entity.pdbx_description
1 polymer ?
#
loop_
_entity_poly.entity_id
_entity_poly.type
_entity_poly.pdbx_seq_one_letter_code
_entity_poly.pdbx_strand_id
1 'polypeptide(L)'
;MTRIDIDEAIRLHHKWRRQFLNAFAGGSYADMPLSEHRSCTLACAAGQLPAAVLELDRRFHLLADEIVDLSNNGLSDSADLLLPELNEAEHQLAAALDQLR
;
A
#
# COMPACT_ATOMS: atom_id res chain seq x y z
N MET A 1 24.00 3.99 7.28
CA MET A 1 22.56 3.79 6.97
C MET A 1 21.99 5.14 6.60
N THR A 2 21.59 5.31 5.35
CA THR A 2 20.88 6.49 4.87
C THR A 2 19.57 6.60 5.64
N ARG A 3 19.31 7.80 6.20
CA ARG A 3 18.05 8.12 6.89
C ARG A 3 16.89 7.83 5.93
N ILE A 4 15.80 7.25 6.43
CA ILE A 4 14.60 6.98 5.63
C ILE A 4 14.13 8.29 5.01
N ASP A 5 13.82 8.24 3.72
CA ASP A 5 13.15 9.33 3.02
C ASP A 5 11.63 9.19 3.25
N ILE A 6 11.15 9.89 4.28
CA ILE A 6 9.74 9.89 4.69
C ILE A 6 8.85 10.48 3.59
N ASP A 7 9.31 11.56 2.94
CA ASP A 7 8.56 12.24 1.88
C ASP A 7 8.36 11.29 0.68
N GLU A 8 9.41 10.57 0.29
CA GLU A 8 9.33 9.57 -0.78
C GLU A 8 8.42 8.39 -0.40
N ALA A 9 8.50 7.91 0.86
CA ALA A 9 7.64 6.84 1.34
C ALA A 9 6.15 7.21 1.25
N ILE A 10 5.77 8.41 1.71
CA ILE A 10 4.39 8.92 1.61
C ILE A 10 3.98 9.03 0.13
N ARG A 11 4.86 9.59 -0.72
CA ARG A 11 4.57 9.77 -2.15
C ARG A 11 4.31 8.44 -2.87
N LEU A 12 5.10 7.41 -2.57
CA LEU A 12 4.97 6.08 -3.16
C LEU A 12 3.67 5.39 -2.70
N HIS A 13 3.35 5.43 -1.42
CA HIS A 13 2.10 4.84 -0.90
C HIS A 13 0.85 5.51 -1.48
N HIS A 14 0.84 6.85 -1.57
CA HIS A 14 -0.23 7.58 -2.27
C HIS A 14 -0.33 7.22 -3.75
N LYS A 15 0.81 6.96 -4.42
CA LYS A 15 0.81 6.49 -5.83
C LYS A 15 0.15 5.12 -5.91
N TRP A 16 0.56 4.15 -5.10
CA TRP A 16 0.04 2.79 -5.13
C TRP A 16 -1.44 2.73 -4.79
N ARG A 17 -1.90 3.43 -3.74
CA ARG A 17 -3.34 3.54 -3.43
C ARG A 17 -4.16 4.02 -4.62
N ARG A 18 -3.72 5.08 -5.29
CA ARG A 18 -4.43 5.60 -6.47
C ARG A 18 -4.45 4.58 -7.62
N GLN A 19 -3.39 3.80 -7.80
CA GLN A 19 -3.40 2.72 -8.78
C GLN A 19 -4.47 1.69 -8.46
N PHE A 20 -4.56 1.21 -7.21
CA PHE A 20 -5.63 0.29 -6.79
C PHE A 20 -7.03 0.86 -7.01
N LEU A 21 -7.28 2.10 -6.59
CA LEU A 21 -8.60 2.73 -6.74
C LEU A 21 -8.98 3.02 -8.20
N ASN A 22 -8.01 3.31 -9.06
CA ASN A 22 -8.27 3.50 -10.48
C ASN A 22 -8.49 2.15 -11.21
N ALA A 23 -7.91 1.05 -10.69
CA ALA A 23 -8.11 -0.30 -11.22
C ALA A 23 -9.57 -0.72 -11.17
N PHE A 24 -10.17 -0.44 -10.02
CA PHE A 24 -11.58 -0.67 -9.75
C PHE A 24 -12.47 0.00 -10.79
N ALA A 25 -12.14 1.25 -11.16
CA ALA A 25 -12.91 2.01 -12.14
C ALA A 25 -12.70 1.52 -13.59
N GLY A 26 -11.61 0.79 -13.87
CA GLY A 26 -11.17 0.41 -15.22
C GLY A 26 -11.32 -1.07 -15.59
N GLY A 27 -11.55 -1.95 -14.61
CA GLY A 27 -11.85 -3.37 -14.83
C GLY A 27 -10.65 -4.22 -15.22
N SER A 28 -9.75 -4.48 -14.25
CA SER A 28 -8.83 -5.63 -14.13
C SER A 28 -7.59 -5.19 -13.33
N TYR A 29 -7.36 -5.79 -12.16
CA TYR A 29 -6.11 -5.56 -11.41
C TYR A 29 -4.93 -6.33 -12.01
N ALA A 30 -5.21 -7.38 -12.81
CA ALA A 30 -4.20 -8.25 -13.40
C ALA A 30 -3.35 -7.54 -14.48
N ASP A 31 -3.91 -6.53 -15.15
CA ASP A 31 -3.25 -5.83 -16.26
C ASP A 31 -2.48 -4.57 -15.83
N MET A 32 -2.52 -4.22 -14.53
CA MET A 32 -1.86 -3.02 -14.04
C MET A 32 -0.48 -3.28 -13.43
N PRO A 33 0.44 -2.28 -13.48
CA PRO A 33 1.77 -2.36 -12.89
C PRO A 33 1.70 -2.20 -11.36
N LEU A 34 0.93 -3.07 -10.68
CA LEU A 34 0.75 -3.07 -9.23
C LEU A 34 2.00 -3.62 -8.51
N SER A 35 2.91 -4.30 -9.21
CA SER A 35 4.08 -4.95 -8.59
C SER A 35 5.08 -4.01 -7.92
N GLU A 36 5.02 -2.69 -8.16
CA GLU A 36 5.95 -1.74 -7.55
C GLU A 36 5.80 -1.66 -6.02
N HIS A 37 4.60 -1.85 -5.46
CA HIS A 37 4.45 -1.83 -3.99
C HIS A 37 5.22 -2.96 -3.31
N ARG A 38 5.47 -4.08 -3.99
CA ARG A 38 6.29 -5.20 -3.48
C ARG A 38 7.77 -4.84 -3.38
N SER A 39 8.20 -3.75 -4.02
CA SER A 39 9.55 -3.20 -3.90
C SER A 39 9.68 -2.19 -2.75
N CYS A 40 8.63 -2.01 -1.94
CA CYS A 40 8.69 -1.14 -0.76
C CYS A 40 9.84 -1.54 0.17
N THR A 41 10.66 -0.57 0.55
CA THR A 41 11.79 -0.76 1.46
C THR A 41 11.52 -0.23 2.87
N LEU A 42 10.30 0.25 3.15
CA LEU A 42 9.95 0.83 4.45
C LEU A 42 10.08 -0.21 5.57
N ALA A 43 9.64 -1.44 5.31
CA ALA A 43 9.83 -2.59 6.20
C ALA A 43 11.32 -2.93 6.47
N CYS A 44 12.22 -2.67 5.51
CA CYS A 44 13.67 -2.87 5.70
C CYS A 44 14.28 -1.83 6.66
N ALA A 45 13.56 -0.77 6.97
CA ALA A 45 13.98 0.25 7.91
C ALA A 45 13.56 -0.05 9.36
N ALA A 46 13.31 -1.32 9.68
CA ALA A 46 13.08 -1.80 11.03
C ALA A 46 14.18 -1.30 12.00
N GLY A 47 13.75 -0.71 13.12
CA GLY A 47 14.65 -0.07 14.10
C GLY A 47 14.88 1.43 13.89
N GLN A 48 14.43 2.00 12.76
CA GLN A 48 14.41 3.46 12.54
C GLN A 48 12.99 4.05 12.59
N LEU A 49 11.95 3.20 12.46
CA LEU A 49 10.55 3.60 12.56
C LEU A 49 9.89 3.00 13.81
N PRO A 50 8.87 3.68 14.37
CA PRO A 50 8.01 3.10 15.39
C PRO A 50 7.34 1.82 14.90
N ALA A 51 7.15 0.85 15.79
CA ALA A 51 6.48 -0.41 15.47
C ALA A 51 5.07 -0.20 14.91
N ALA A 52 4.35 0.83 15.38
CA ALA A 52 3.02 1.17 14.87
C ALA A 52 3.03 1.55 13.38
N VAL A 53 4.07 2.24 12.90
CA VAL A 53 4.20 2.60 11.48
C VAL A 53 4.46 1.35 10.63
N LEU A 54 5.34 0.46 11.12
CA LEU A 54 5.64 -0.80 10.44
C LEU A 54 4.42 -1.72 10.36
N GLU A 55 3.54 -1.69 11.36
CA GLU A 55 2.30 -2.46 11.33
C GLU A 55 1.30 -1.90 10.31
N LEU A 56 1.21 -0.57 10.18
CA LEU A 56 0.38 0.08 9.17
C LEU A 56 0.89 -0.21 7.74
N ASP A 57 2.20 -0.13 7.53
CA ASP A 57 2.88 -0.52 6.27
C ASP A 57 2.57 -1.97 5.91
N ARG A 58 2.75 -2.88 6.87
CA ARG A 58 2.42 -4.30 6.69
C ARG A 58 0.96 -4.50 6.34
N ARG A 59 0.04 -3.84 7.05
CA ARG A 59 -1.41 -3.94 6.79
C ARG A 59 -1.76 -3.48 5.38
N PHE A 60 -1.20 -2.35 4.94
CA PHE A 60 -1.40 -1.85 3.58
C PHE A 60 -0.95 -2.89 2.54
N HIS A 61 0.24 -3.46 2.71
CA HIS A 61 0.77 -4.44 1.77
C HIS A 61 0.01 -5.77 1.77
N LEU A 62 -0.46 -6.25 2.92
CA LEU A 62 -1.31 -7.45 2.99
C LEU A 62 -2.60 -7.27 2.21
N LEU A 63 -3.28 -6.12 2.37
CA LEU A 63 -4.50 -5.81 1.61
C LEU A 63 -4.20 -5.70 0.11
N ALA A 64 -3.10 -5.04 -0.25
CA ALA A 64 -2.68 -4.88 -1.65
C ALA A 64 -2.41 -6.24 -2.32
N ASP A 65 -1.69 -7.14 -1.64
CA ASP A 65 -1.43 -8.49 -2.14
C ASP A 65 -2.73 -9.32 -2.23
N GLU A 66 -3.62 -9.24 -1.24
CA GLU A 66 -4.89 -9.95 -1.27
C GLU A 66 -5.80 -9.49 -2.41
N ILE A 67 -5.87 -8.18 -2.68
CA ILE A 67 -6.60 -7.61 -3.82
C ILE A 67 -6.06 -8.17 -5.15
N VAL A 68 -4.73 -8.18 -5.32
CA VAL A 68 -4.08 -8.72 -6.51
C VAL A 68 -4.38 -10.22 -6.66
N ASP A 69 -4.28 -10.99 -5.58
CA ASP A 69 -4.51 -12.43 -5.59
C ASP A 69 -5.98 -12.76 -5.91
N LEU A 70 -6.94 -12.07 -5.28
CA LEU A 70 -8.36 -12.23 -5.58
C LEU A 70 -8.66 -11.91 -7.05
N SER A 71 -8.13 -10.79 -7.58
CA SER A 71 -8.35 -10.43 -8.97
C SER A 71 -7.74 -11.43 -9.96
N ASN A 72 -6.52 -11.90 -9.70
CA ASN A 72 -5.87 -12.91 -10.54
C ASN A 72 -6.62 -14.26 -10.55
N ASN A 73 -7.42 -14.54 -9.52
CA ASN A 73 -8.28 -15.71 -9.42
C ASN A 73 -9.72 -15.47 -9.92
N GLY A 74 -9.99 -14.34 -10.58
CA GLY A 74 -11.30 -14.00 -11.14
C GLY A 74 -12.32 -13.53 -10.10
N LEU A 75 -11.89 -13.19 -8.89
CA LEU A 75 -12.72 -12.71 -7.77
C LEU A 75 -12.64 -11.18 -7.61
N SER A 76 -12.72 -10.44 -8.72
CA SER A 76 -12.59 -8.97 -8.71
C SER A 76 -13.64 -8.29 -7.81
N ASP A 77 -14.88 -8.77 -7.77
CA ASP A 77 -15.92 -8.22 -6.89
C ASP A 77 -15.53 -8.33 -5.40
N SER A 78 -14.80 -9.39 -5.02
CA SER A 78 -14.30 -9.55 -3.64
C SER A 78 -13.08 -8.67 -3.38
N ALA A 79 -12.19 -8.51 -4.36
CA ALA A 79 -11.10 -7.55 -4.30
C ALA A 79 -11.61 -6.12 -4.06
N ASP A 80 -12.72 -5.75 -4.71
CA ASP A 80 -13.29 -4.40 -4.61
C ASP A 80 -13.80 -4.07 -3.20
N LEU A 81 -14.24 -5.08 -2.45
CA LEU A 81 -14.66 -4.91 -1.05
C LEU A 81 -13.50 -4.51 -0.13
N LEU A 82 -12.25 -4.80 -0.50
CA LEU A 82 -11.06 -4.49 0.29
C LEU A 82 -10.50 -3.09 0.01
N LEU A 83 -10.92 -2.43 -1.07
CA LEU A 83 -10.43 -1.10 -1.44
C LEU A 83 -10.65 -0.01 -0.38
N PRO A 84 -11.81 0.07 0.32
CA PRO A 84 -11.99 1.05 1.37
C PRO A 84 -10.99 0.86 2.51
N GLU A 85 -10.68 -0.39 2.85
CA GLU A 85 -9.72 -0.73 3.89
C GLU A 85 -8.28 -0.42 3.47
N LEU A 86 -7.93 -0.71 2.22
CA LEU A 86 -6.63 -0.33 1.65
C LEU A 86 -6.45 1.19 1.64
N ASN A 87 -7.49 1.92 1.26
CA ASN A 87 -7.50 3.38 1.26
C ASN A 87 -7.32 3.96 2.66
N GLU A 88 -8.01 3.40 3.66
CA GLU A 88 -7.87 3.82 5.05
C GLU A 88 -6.48 3.47 5.62
N ALA A 89 -5.97 2.27 5.36
CA ALA A 89 -4.64 1.85 5.82
C ALA A 89 -3.55 2.78 5.27
N GLU A 90 -3.67 3.22 4.02
CA GLU A 90 -2.74 4.19 3.42
C GLU A 90 -2.82 5.56 4.08
N HIS A 91 -4.02 6.09 4.33
CA HIS A 91 -4.18 7.37 5.02
C HIS A 91 -3.60 7.33 6.45
N GLN A 92 -3.83 6.24 7.18
CA GLN A 92 -3.27 6.04 8.52
C GLN A 92 -1.75 5.98 8.48
N LEU A 93 -1.18 5.24 7.51
CA LEU A 93 0.27 5.16 7.33
C LEU A 93 0.88 6.53 6.99
N ALA A 94 0.29 7.25 6.03
CA ALA A 94 0.76 8.56 5.62
C ALA A 94 0.72 9.58 6.78
N ALA A 95 -0.37 9.58 7.55
CA ALA A 95 -0.48 10.44 8.74
C ALA A 95 0.55 10.08 9.81
N ALA A 96 0.82 8.79 10.02
CA ALA A 96 1.82 8.34 10.99
C ALA A 96 3.26 8.67 10.54
N LEU A 97 3.53 8.60 9.24
CA LEU A 97 4.81 9.00 8.64
C LEU A 97 5.01 10.52 8.70
N ASP A 98 3.98 11.31 8.42
CA ASP A 98 4.04 12.78 8.47
C ASP A 98 4.35 13.30 9.89
N GLN A 99 3.89 12.61 10.93
CA GLN A 99 4.24 12.92 12.32
C GLN A 99 5.73 12.70 12.67
N LEU A 100 6.48 11.95 11.85
CA LEU A 100 7.90 11.65 12.06
C LEU A 100 8.84 12.56 11.26
N ARG A 101 8.28 13.45 10.45
CA ARG A 101 9.00 14.39 9.60
C ARG A 101 9.69 15.49 10.41
#